data_AF-A0A3Q0GUQ6-F1
#
_entry.id   AF-A0A3Q0GUQ6-F1
#
_cell.length_a   1.000
_cell.length_b   1.000
_cell.length_c   1.000
_cell.angle_alpha   90.00
_cell.angle_beta   90.00
_cell.angle_gamma   90.00
#
_symmetry.space_group_name_H-M   'P 1'
#
loop_
_entity.id
_entity.type
_entity.pdbx_description
1 polymer ?
#
loop_
_entity_poly.entity_id
_entity_poly.type
_entity_poly.pdbx_seq_one_letter_code
_entity_poly.pdbx_strand_id
1 'polypeptide(L)'
;GPGPPLCGFRGAEGQVLELGPDELRQQDVVLAELCSCRVLLRGNPNTLRVSGCRNCTVLCGPVSTSVMVDGCHGCTLALACQQLRTHATRDTQLYTAVVSRTILEGCASIRLAPYSWTYPGIEADFEASGLDLQHCHCDLVDDFNWLVPDQPSPNWSIIRKDEQVTCWD
;
A
#
# COMPACT_ATOMS: atom_id res chain seq x y z
N GLY A 1 -17.86 23.84 -12.83
CA GLY A 1 -16.52 24.20 -12.36
C GLY A 1 -15.65 22.97 -12.36
N PRO A 2 -14.30 23.09 -12.36
CA PRO A 2 -13.46 21.93 -12.06
C PRO A 2 -13.88 21.39 -10.69
N GLY A 3 -13.92 20.06 -10.54
CA GLY A 3 -14.27 19.42 -9.27
C GLY A 3 -13.35 19.85 -8.13
N PRO A 4 -13.67 19.49 -6.88
CA PRO A 4 -12.77 19.73 -5.76
C PRO A 4 -11.36 19.19 -6.08
N PRO A 5 -10.30 19.87 -5.60
CA PRO A 5 -8.93 19.41 -5.82
C PRO A 5 -8.77 17.99 -5.26
N LEU A 6 -8.07 17.15 -6.02
CA LEU A 6 -7.74 15.78 -5.62
C LEU A 6 -6.79 15.82 -4.42
N CYS A 7 -7.12 15.09 -3.35
CA CYS A 7 -6.19 14.88 -2.23
C CYS A 7 -5.10 13.90 -2.70
N GLY A 8 -3.83 14.33 -2.69
CA GLY A 8 -2.70 13.49 -3.08
C GLY A 8 -1.64 14.20 -3.91
N PHE A 9 -0.80 13.41 -4.57
CA PHE A 9 0.37 13.88 -5.30
C PHE A 9 0.43 13.29 -6.70
N ARG A 10 0.89 14.09 -7.67
CA ARG A 10 1.07 13.64 -9.05
C ARG A 10 2.34 14.18 -9.68
N GLY A 11 3.07 13.32 -10.41
CA GLY A 11 4.14 13.72 -11.32
C GLY A 11 5.41 14.26 -10.64
N ALA A 12 5.56 14.09 -9.33
CA ALA A 12 6.75 14.51 -8.61
C ALA A 12 7.89 13.49 -8.80
N GLU A 13 9.12 13.99 -8.76
CA GLU A 13 10.33 13.17 -8.89
C GLU A 13 11.38 13.53 -7.84
N GLY A 14 11.94 12.52 -7.17
CA GLY A 14 13.06 12.70 -6.22
C GLY A 14 12.69 13.48 -4.96
N GLN A 15 11.40 13.53 -4.59
CA GLN A 15 10.91 14.34 -3.48
C GLN A 15 10.47 13.51 -2.28
N VAL A 16 10.53 14.13 -1.10
CA VAL A 16 9.82 13.68 0.10
C VAL A 16 8.48 14.44 0.14
N LEU A 17 7.39 13.70 0.16
CA LEU A 17 6.02 14.22 0.09
C LEU A 17 5.25 13.76 1.31
N GLU A 18 4.51 14.66 1.96
CA GLU A 18 3.82 14.34 3.21
C GLU A 18 2.40 14.90 3.23
N LEU A 19 1.45 14.12 3.76
CA LEU A 19 0.11 14.57 4.15
C LEU A 19 -0.13 14.17 5.60
N GLY A 20 -0.69 15.11 6.36
CA GLY A 20 -1.00 14.93 7.78
C GLY A 20 -2.45 14.52 8.05
N PRO A 21 -2.82 14.37 9.34
CA PRO A 21 -4.14 13.91 9.73
C PRO A 21 -5.28 14.82 9.26
N ASP A 22 -5.04 16.13 9.20
CA ASP A 22 -6.05 17.10 8.77
C ASP A 22 -6.40 16.95 7.28
N GLU A 23 -5.39 16.73 6.44
CA GLU A 23 -5.57 16.52 5.00
C GLU A 23 -6.13 15.14 4.68
N LEU A 24 -5.80 14.13 5.49
CA LEU A 24 -6.17 12.74 5.23
C LEU A 24 -7.54 12.34 5.77
N ARG A 25 -8.08 13.05 6.78
CA ARG A 25 -9.30 12.70 7.52
C ARG A 25 -10.44 12.20 6.63
N GLN A 26 -10.53 10.88 6.47
CA GLN A 26 -11.52 10.20 5.62
C GLN A 26 -11.56 10.68 4.15
N GLN A 27 -10.42 11.15 3.62
CA GLN A 27 -10.31 11.56 2.22
C GLN A 27 -9.91 10.39 1.31
N ASP A 28 -10.31 10.50 0.04
CA ASP A 28 -9.82 9.62 -1.02
C ASP A 28 -8.49 10.17 -1.56
N VAL A 29 -7.42 9.39 -1.41
CA VAL A 29 -6.05 9.83 -1.72
C VAL A 29 -5.56 9.19 -3.01
N VAL A 30 -4.94 9.98 -3.88
CA VAL A 30 -4.34 9.49 -5.13
C VAL A 30 -2.86 9.87 -5.22
N LEU A 31 -2.01 8.86 -5.34
CA LEU A 31 -0.60 8.99 -5.68
C LEU A 31 -0.41 8.51 -7.11
N ALA A 32 -0.06 9.41 -8.02
CA ALA A 32 0.02 9.08 -9.44
C ALA A 32 1.35 9.51 -10.07
N GLU A 33 1.93 8.64 -10.90
CA GLU A 33 3.09 8.98 -11.75
C GLU A 33 4.28 9.56 -10.96
N LEU A 34 4.50 9.08 -9.73
CA LEU A 34 5.63 9.49 -8.90
C LEU A 34 6.89 8.69 -9.29
N CYS A 35 8.06 9.34 -9.25
CA CYS A 35 9.33 8.70 -9.58
C CYS A 35 10.36 8.94 -8.49
N SER A 36 10.94 7.89 -7.92
CA SER A 36 12.00 8.02 -6.89
C SER A 36 11.60 8.88 -5.69
N CYS A 37 10.31 8.87 -5.32
CA CYS A 37 9.77 9.67 -4.22
C CYS A 37 9.63 8.85 -2.94
N ARG A 38 9.70 9.53 -1.81
CA ARG A 38 9.31 9.01 -0.50
C ARG A 38 8.04 9.72 -0.05
N VAL A 39 6.95 8.99 0.14
CA VAL A 39 5.64 9.54 0.50
C VAL A 39 5.25 9.08 1.90
N LEU A 40 4.89 10.02 2.78
CA LEU A 40 4.47 9.75 4.15
C LEU A 40 3.03 10.25 4.35
N LEU A 41 2.08 9.35 4.51
CA LEU A 41 0.68 9.65 4.76
C LEU A 41 0.35 9.30 6.21
N ARG A 42 0.46 10.27 7.12
CA ARG A 42 0.22 10.08 8.56
C ARG A 42 -1.20 10.49 8.91
N GLY A 43 -2.09 9.51 9.04
CA GLY A 43 -3.50 9.73 9.27
C GLY A 43 -4.34 8.56 8.78
N ASN A 44 -5.66 8.74 8.80
CA ASN A 44 -6.63 7.74 8.38
C ASN A 44 -7.41 8.19 7.12
N PRO A 45 -6.90 7.89 5.90
CA PRO A 45 -7.65 8.08 4.66
C PRO A 45 -8.81 7.09 4.50
N ASN A 46 -9.80 7.47 3.70
CA ASN A 46 -10.91 6.58 3.36
C ASN A 46 -10.49 5.54 2.32
N THR A 47 -9.90 5.99 1.19
CA THR A 47 -9.33 5.12 0.15
C THR A 47 -7.93 5.61 -0.24
N LEU A 48 -7.11 4.70 -0.79
CA LEU A 48 -5.84 5.06 -1.40
C LEU A 48 -5.70 4.41 -2.78
N ARG A 49 -5.30 5.20 -3.77
CA ARG A 49 -4.88 4.72 -5.09
C ARG A 49 -3.42 5.09 -5.33
N VAL A 50 -2.61 4.10 -5.66
CA VAL A 50 -1.21 4.27 -6.08
C VAL A 50 -1.08 3.79 -7.51
N SER A 51 -0.87 4.69 -8.47
CA SER A 51 -0.90 4.36 -9.90
C SER A 51 0.30 4.88 -10.67
N GLY A 52 1.00 3.99 -11.39
CA GLY A 52 2.11 4.38 -12.26
C GLY A 52 3.35 4.90 -11.54
N CYS A 53 3.50 4.60 -10.24
CA CYS A 53 4.65 5.02 -9.44
C CYS A 53 5.86 4.12 -9.69
N ARG A 54 7.07 4.69 -9.69
CA ARG A 54 8.32 3.99 -9.97
C ARG A 54 9.37 4.29 -8.91
N ASN A 55 10.03 3.25 -8.39
CA ASN A 55 11.11 3.38 -7.40
C ASN A 55 10.70 4.22 -6.17
N CYS A 56 9.43 4.17 -5.79
CA CYS A 56 8.91 4.98 -4.69
C CYS A 56 8.79 4.16 -3.40
N THR A 57 8.98 4.83 -2.27
CA THR A 57 8.59 4.33 -0.96
C THR A 57 7.34 5.06 -0.51
N VAL A 58 6.25 4.33 -0.25
CA VAL A 58 5.00 4.91 0.25
C VAL A 58 4.69 4.30 1.60
N LEU A 59 4.66 5.13 2.65
CA LEU A 59 4.27 4.75 3.99
C LEU A 59 2.92 5.39 4.28
N CYS A 60 1.89 4.58 4.50
CA CYS A 60 0.54 5.05 4.71
C CYS A 60 -0.05 4.48 5.99
N GLY A 61 -0.72 5.35 6.74
CA GLY A 61 -1.53 4.96 7.88
C GLY A 61 -2.70 4.05 7.46
N PRO A 62 -3.48 3.57 8.42
CA PRO A 62 -4.57 2.64 8.15
C PRO A 62 -5.65 3.28 7.29
N VAL A 63 -5.99 2.60 6.19
CA VAL A 63 -7.00 3.02 5.21
C VAL A 63 -8.33 2.34 5.57
N SER A 64 -9.39 3.13 5.78
CA SER A 64 -10.67 2.58 6.28
C SER A 64 -11.32 1.56 5.34
N THR A 65 -11.10 1.70 4.04
CA THR A 65 -11.74 0.83 3.04
C THR A 65 -10.73 0.07 2.20
N SER A 66 -10.34 0.61 1.05
CA SER A 66 -9.61 -0.12 0.02
C SER A 66 -8.38 0.62 -0.46
N VAL A 67 -7.40 -0.19 -0.85
CA VAL A 67 -6.20 0.27 -1.53
C VAL A 67 -6.13 -0.39 -2.90
N MET A 68 -5.88 0.44 -3.92
CA MET A 68 -5.63 -0.01 -5.29
C MET A 68 -4.21 0.38 -5.70
N VAL A 69 -3.40 -0.62 -6.03
CA VAL A 69 -2.06 -0.43 -6.61
C VAL A 69 -2.12 -0.84 -8.08
N ASP A 70 -1.75 0.06 -8.99
CA ASP A 70 -1.87 -0.19 -10.43
C ASP A 70 -0.62 0.29 -11.19
N GLY A 71 -0.05 -0.58 -12.02
CA GLY A 71 1.06 -0.20 -12.90
C GLY A 71 2.33 0.30 -12.19
N CYS A 72 2.57 -0.13 -10.95
CA CYS A 72 3.74 0.30 -10.17
C CYS A 72 4.96 -0.60 -10.44
N HIS A 73 6.17 -0.04 -10.27
CA HIS A 73 7.41 -0.78 -10.52
C HIS A 73 8.53 -0.39 -9.55
N GLY A 74 9.20 -1.37 -8.95
CA GLY A 74 10.35 -1.10 -8.07
C GLY A 74 9.96 -0.41 -6.76
N CYS A 75 8.69 -0.47 -6.33
CA CYS A 75 8.21 0.28 -5.17
C CYS A 75 8.32 -0.51 -3.86
N THR A 76 8.31 0.20 -2.74
CA THR A 76 8.11 -0.36 -1.40
C THR A 76 6.91 0.33 -0.76
N LEU A 77 5.83 -0.41 -0.50
CA LEU A 77 4.56 0.14 -0.04
C LEU A 77 4.19 -0.47 1.32
N ALA A 78 4.03 0.36 2.35
CA ALA A 78 3.49 -0.05 3.65
C ALA A 78 2.02 0.39 3.76
N LEU A 79 1.10 -0.59 3.76
CA LEU A 79 -0.33 -0.40 3.54
C LEU A 79 -1.17 -1.26 4.49
N ALA A 80 -2.03 -0.64 5.29
CA ALA A 80 -3.05 -1.35 6.09
C ALA A 80 -4.46 -0.99 5.60
N CYS A 81 -5.33 -1.98 5.33
CA CYS A 81 -6.66 -1.74 4.76
C CYS A 81 -7.62 -2.94 4.88
N GLN A 82 -8.89 -2.77 4.50
CA GLN A 82 -9.84 -3.89 4.42
C GLN A 82 -9.61 -4.75 3.17
N GLN A 83 -9.33 -4.11 2.04
CA GLN A 83 -9.18 -4.76 0.73
C GLN A 83 -7.98 -4.17 -0.03
N LEU A 84 -7.04 -5.02 -0.41
CA LEU A 84 -5.90 -4.64 -1.25
C LEU A 84 -6.03 -5.31 -2.62
N ARG A 85 -6.05 -4.49 -3.67
CA ARG A 85 -5.97 -4.96 -5.06
C ARG A 85 -4.71 -4.42 -5.71
N THR A 86 -3.97 -5.30 -6.37
CA THR A 86 -2.74 -4.96 -7.08
C THR A 86 -2.85 -5.45 -8.51
N HIS A 87 -2.71 -4.53 -9.46
CA HIS A 87 -2.81 -4.80 -10.87
C HIS A 87 -1.56 -4.32 -11.62
N ALA A 88 -1.13 -5.08 -12.65
CA ALA A 88 -0.03 -4.72 -13.56
C ALA A 88 1.26 -4.24 -12.88
N THR A 89 1.55 -4.72 -11.66
CA THR A 89 2.63 -4.21 -10.80
C THR A 89 3.79 -5.20 -10.75
N ARG A 90 5.02 -4.68 -10.77
CA ARG A 90 6.24 -5.52 -10.83
C ARG A 90 7.29 -5.10 -9.81
N ASP A 91 8.10 -6.06 -9.37
CA ASP A 91 9.29 -5.84 -8.54
C ASP A 91 9.01 -4.96 -7.32
N THR A 92 7.87 -5.20 -6.66
CA THR A 92 7.32 -4.33 -5.61
C THR A 92 7.20 -5.09 -4.30
N GLN A 93 7.65 -4.45 -3.22
CA GLN A 93 7.49 -4.95 -1.86
C GLN A 93 6.23 -4.36 -1.23
N LEU A 94 5.39 -5.22 -0.66
CA LEU A 94 4.16 -4.84 0.01
C LEU A 94 4.25 -5.25 1.49
N TYR A 95 4.36 -4.27 2.37
CA TYR A 95 4.28 -4.46 3.82
C TYR A 95 2.83 -4.24 4.23
N THR A 96 2.08 -5.32 4.43
CA THR A 96 0.61 -5.26 4.44
C THR A 96 -0.02 -5.77 5.72
N ALA A 97 -1.17 -5.17 6.03
CA ALA A 97 -2.15 -5.67 6.98
C ALA A 97 -3.53 -5.56 6.32
N VAL A 98 -4.04 -6.69 5.81
CA VAL A 98 -5.30 -6.73 5.05
C VAL A 98 -6.30 -7.63 5.74
N VAL A 99 -7.48 -7.12 6.10
CA VAL A 99 -8.50 -7.92 6.79
C VAL A 99 -9.04 -9.07 5.93
N SER A 100 -9.25 -8.83 4.64
CA SER A 100 -9.71 -9.87 3.71
C SER A 100 -8.53 -10.63 3.11
N ARG A 101 -8.08 -10.24 1.92
CA ARG A 101 -6.97 -10.82 1.19
C ARG A 101 -6.38 -9.83 0.21
N THR A 102 -5.13 -10.06 -0.18
CA THR A 102 -4.50 -9.32 -1.27
C THR A 102 -4.84 -9.99 -2.60
N ILE A 103 -5.41 -9.25 -3.54
CA ILE A 103 -5.69 -9.75 -4.89
C ILE A 103 -4.61 -9.24 -5.84
N LEU A 104 -3.97 -10.15 -6.57
CA LEU A 104 -2.98 -9.86 -7.60
C LEU A 104 -3.53 -10.19 -8.99
N GLU A 105 -3.35 -9.30 -9.95
CA GLU A 105 -3.69 -9.51 -11.36
C GLU A 105 -2.60 -8.88 -12.25
N GLY A 106 -2.03 -9.64 -13.18
CA GLY A 106 -0.97 -9.18 -14.09
C GLY A 106 0.32 -8.77 -13.37
N CYS A 107 0.54 -9.27 -12.16
CA CYS A 107 1.69 -8.91 -11.32
C CYS A 107 2.85 -9.89 -11.48
N ALA A 108 4.07 -9.46 -11.14
CA ALA A 108 5.26 -10.32 -11.09
C ALA A 108 6.26 -9.82 -10.05
N SER A 109 7.04 -10.72 -9.46
CA SER A 109 8.06 -10.38 -8.44
C SER A 109 7.51 -9.57 -7.26
N ILE A 110 6.27 -9.84 -6.83
CA ILE A 110 5.70 -9.22 -5.64
C ILE A 110 6.30 -9.89 -4.39
N ARG A 111 6.69 -9.10 -3.39
CA ARG A 111 7.17 -9.65 -2.13
C ARG A 111 6.38 -9.07 -0.98
N LEU A 112 5.77 -9.92 -0.14
CA LEU A 112 4.92 -9.49 0.96
C LEU A 112 5.60 -9.67 2.31
N ALA A 113 5.32 -8.75 3.22
CA ALA A 113 5.71 -8.82 4.62
C ALA A 113 4.61 -8.23 5.51
N PRO A 114 4.60 -8.50 6.81
CA PRO A 114 3.69 -7.82 7.73
C PRO A 114 3.90 -6.30 7.71
N TYR A 115 2.81 -5.54 7.78
CA TYR A 115 2.86 -4.10 8.01
C TYR A 115 3.66 -3.79 9.28
N SER A 116 4.66 -2.93 9.17
CA SER A 116 5.61 -2.62 10.25
C SER A 116 5.85 -1.13 10.47
N TRP A 117 5.12 -0.25 9.76
CA TRP A 117 5.32 1.18 9.92
C TRP A 117 4.61 1.71 11.16
N THR A 118 5.29 2.55 11.93
CA THR A 118 4.77 3.19 13.15
C THR A 118 5.08 4.68 13.09
N TYR A 119 4.22 5.50 13.68
CA TYR A 119 4.41 6.95 13.82
C TYR A 119 3.55 7.49 14.97
N PRO A 120 3.85 8.69 15.52
CA PRO A 120 3.03 9.29 16.58
C PRO A 120 1.57 9.46 16.15
N GLY A 121 0.65 8.84 16.89
CA GLY A 121 -0.80 8.92 16.63
C GLY A 121 -1.38 7.73 15.85
N ILE A 122 -0.57 6.75 15.45
CA ILE A 122 -1.01 5.62 14.64
C ILE A 122 -2.10 4.78 15.33
N GLU A 123 -2.09 4.67 16.67
CA GLU A 123 -3.11 3.92 17.41
C GLU A 123 -4.51 4.53 17.23
N ALA A 124 -4.61 5.86 17.27
CA ALA A 124 -5.86 6.57 17.05
C ALA A 124 -6.33 6.47 15.59
N ASP A 125 -5.40 6.43 14.64
CA ASP A 125 -5.73 6.22 13.24
C ASP A 125 -6.26 4.79 13.00
N PHE A 126 -5.70 3.77 13.67
CA PHE A 126 -6.22 2.40 13.61
C PHE A 126 -7.64 2.32 14.19
N GLU A 127 -7.87 2.95 15.34
CA GLU A 127 -9.20 3.04 15.93
C GLU A 127 -10.20 3.73 14.98
N ALA A 128 -9.82 4.87 14.37
CA ALA A 128 -10.66 5.59 13.42
C ALA A 128 -10.94 4.80 12.14
N SER A 129 -9.98 3.97 11.70
CA SER A 129 -10.13 3.12 10.51
C SER A 129 -11.06 1.94 10.72
N GLY A 130 -11.26 1.50 11.97
CA GLY A 130 -11.94 0.25 12.32
C GLY A 130 -11.13 -1.02 11.99
N LEU A 131 -9.84 -0.89 11.65
CA LEU A 131 -8.95 -2.03 11.43
C LEU A 131 -8.40 -2.54 12.76
N ASP A 132 -8.40 -3.87 12.91
CA ASP A 132 -7.71 -4.57 13.97
C ASP A 132 -6.57 -5.39 13.37
N LEU A 133 -5.33 -5.04 13.73
CA LEU A 133 -4.13 -5.72 13.25
C LEU A 133 -4.11 -7.22 13.60
N GLN A 134 -4.78 -7.64 14.67
CA GLN A 134 -4.85 -9.06 15.05
C GLN A 134 -5.71 -9.88 14.07
N HIS A 135 -6.60 -9.22 13.33
CA HIS A 135 -7.47 -9.81 12.34
C HIS A 135 -7.02 -9.51 10.90
N CYS A 136 -5.80 -8.99 10.74
CA CYS A 136 -5.21 -8.70 9.43
C CYS A 136 -4.24 -9.78 8.98
N HIS A 137 -4.16 -9.96 7.67
CA HIS A 137 -3.29 -10.92 7.00
C HIS A 137 -2.28 -10.19 6.11
N CYS A 138 -1.09 -10.76 5.99
CA CYS A 138 -0.09 -10.35 4.98
C CYS A 138 0.17 -11.43 3.93
N ASP A 139 -0.20 -12.68 4.23
CA ASP A 139 0.12 -13.89 3.48
C ASP A 139 -1.11 -14.55 2.83
N LEU A 140 -2.31 -14.04 3.06
CA LEU A 140 -3.52 -14.46 2.36
C LEU A 140 -3.64 -13.73 1.01
N VAL A 141 -3.14 -14.36 -0.05
CA VAL A 141 -2.99 -13.78 -1.39
C VAL A 141 -3.72 -14.63 -2.44
N ASP A 142 -4.57 -13.99 -3.24
CA ASP A 142 -5.16 -14.58 -4.44
C ASP A 142 -4.47 -14.01 -5.69
N ASP A 143 -3.82 -14.88 -6.47
CA ASP A 143 -3.30 -14.52 -7.79
C ASP A 143 -4.28 -14.94 -8.88
N PHE A 144 -5.02 -13.96 -9.40
CA PHE A 144 -6.13 -14.18 -10.31
C PHE A 144 -5.71 -14.78 -11.66
N ASN A 145 -4.49 -14.51 -12.12
CA ASN A 145 -4.01 -15.05 -13.39
C ASN A 145 -3.32 -16.42 -13.26
N TRP A 146 -3.06 -16.89 -12.04
CA TRP A 146 -2.44 -18.18 -11.80
C TRP A 146 -3.50 -19.28 -11.61
N LEU A 147 -3.87 -19.91 -12.72
CA LEU A 147 -4.91 -20.95 -12.76
C LEU A 147 -4.35 -22.39 -12.66
N VAL A 148 -3.07 -22.56 -12.32
CA VAL A 148 -2.42 -23.87 -12.25
C VAL A 148 -2.76 -24.54 -10.91
N PRO A 149 -3.50 -25.66 -10.90
CA PRO A 149 -3.81 -26.37 -9.67
C PRO A 149 -2.54 -26.93 -9.01
N ASP A 150 -2.56 -27.02 -7.68
CA ASP A 150 -1.53 -27.67 -6.86
C ASP A 150 -0.10 -27.11 -7.01
N GLN A 151 0.06 -25.94 -7.62
CA GLN A 151 1.33 -25.23 -7.71
C GLN A 151 1.19 -23.81 -7.13
N PRO A 152 2.12 -23.38 -6.26
CA PRO A 152 2.12 -22.00 -5.78
C PRO A 152 2.39 -21.05 -6.95
N SER A 153 1.76 -19.88 -6.92
CA SER A 153 2.04 -18.83 -7.90
C SER A 153 3.51 -18.41 -7.82
N PRO A 154 4.21 -18.27 -8.96
CA PRO A 154 5.57 -17.72 -9.00
C PRO A 154 5.59 -16.19 -8.92
N ASN A 155 4.44 -15.51 -8.97
CA ASN A 155 4.36 -14.06 -9.09
C ASN A 155 4.53 -13.34 -7.75
N TRP A 156 4.47 -14.07 -6.63
CA TRP A 156 4.64 -13.51 -5.31
C TRP A 156 5.39 -14.44 -4.34
N SER A 157 5.95 -13.86 -3.29
CA SER A 157 6.62 -14.59 -2.21
C SER A 157 6.55 -13.81 -0.90
N ILE A 158 6.83 -14.46 0.24
CA ILE A 158 6.99 -13.78 1.53
C ILE A 158 8.46 -13.38 1.74
N ILE A 159 8.69 -12.14 2.19
CA ILE A 159 10.03 -11.65 2.55
C ILE A 159 10.48 -12.37 3.83
N ARG A 160 11.70 -12.90 3.83
CA ARG A 160 12.28 -13.56 5.02
C ARG A 160 12.46 -12.56 6.15
N LYS A 161 12.29 -12.99 7.40
CA LYS A 161 12.30 -12.10 8.58
C LYS A 161 13.57 -11.25 8.71
N ASP A 162 14.72 -11.77 8.30
CA ASP A 162 16.01 -11.10 8.31
C ASP A 162 16.20 -10.08 7.17
N GLU A 163 15.36 -10.15 6.13
CA GLU A 163 15.34 -9.22 4.99
C GLU A 163 14.24 -8.15 5.13
N GLN A 164 13.36 -8.26 6.13
CA GLN A 164 12.26 -7.33 6.35
C GLN A 164 12.77 -5.98 6.86
N VAL A 165 12.17 -4.90 6.37
CA VAL A 165 12.38 -3.55 6.91
C VAL A 165 11.76 -3.47 8.30
N THR A 166 12.62 -3.23 9.29
CA THR A 166 12.25 -3.07 10.71
C THR A 166 12.41 -1.63 11.20
N CYS A 167 13.15 -0.79 10.46
CA CYS A 167 13.33 0.63 10.72
C CYS A 167 13.09 1.38 9.42
N TRP A 168 12.14 2.31 9.46
CA TRP A 168 11.71 3.07 8.29
C TRP A 168 12.34 4.45 8.19
N ASP A 169 13.18 4.83 9.16
CA ASP A 169 13.84 6.15 9.25
C ASP A 169 14.80 6.43 8.10
#